data_AF-A0A2Z6B093-F1
#
_entry.id   AF-A0A2Z6B093-F1
#
_cell.length_a   1.000
_cell.length_b   1.000
_cell.length_c   1.000
_cell.angle_alpha   90.00
_cell.angle_beta   90.00
_cell.angle_gamma   90.00
#
_symmetry.space_group_name_H-M   'P 1'
#
loop_
_entity.id
_entity.type
_entity.pdbx_description
1 polymer ?
#
loop_
_entity_poly.entity_id
_entity_poly.type
_entity_poly.pdbx_seq_one_letter_code
_entity_poly.pdbx_strand_id
1 'polypeptide(L)'
;MTMTIYIYLILGLVLLASPVLYIRMTKAYGDEALRLRQEIARIVVMIEDKTAERDRLKEEEDELVRERVSVMSARSGAPSLGGDDFETPEDFLLTSKIISQADLDKAEKFKDDSQSPYDLGEILVMMDVITSAELSLAKSKVRS
;
A
#
# COMPACT_ATOMS: atom_id res chain seq x y z
N MET A 1 -54.73 -51.79 18.09
CA MET A 1 -55.38 -50.47 18.21
C MET A 1 -54.55 -49.47 19.01
N THR A 2 -53.87 -49.88 20.08
CA THR A 2 -52.97 -49.02 20.87
C THR A 2 -51.76 -48.52 20.07
N MET A 3 -51.12 -49.38 19.29
CA MET A 3 -49.91 -49.02 18.52
C MET A 3 -50.14 -47.92 17.47
N THR A 4 -51.30 -47.92 16.79
CA THR A 4 -51.65 -46.88 15.82
C THR A 4 -51.86 -45.51 16.47
N ILE A 5 -52.43 -45.47 17.69
CA ILE A 5 -52.66 -44.23 18.44
C ILE A 5 -51.32 -43.57 18.81
N TYR A 6 -50.33 -44.35 19.25
CA TYR A 6 -48.99 -43.82 19.56
C TYR A 6 -48.29 -43.21 18.33
N ILE A 7 -48.45 -43.83 17.15
CA ILE A 7 -47.85 -43.32 15.91
C ILE A 7 -48.45 -41.94 15.56
N TYR A 8 -49.77 -41.77 15.65
CA TYR A 8 -50.42 -40.47 15.39
C TYR A 8 -50.03 -39.40 16.42
N LEU A 9 -49.81 -39.79 17.67
CA LEU A 9 -49.39 -38.88 18.75
C LEU A 9 -47.95 -38.37 18.52
N ILE A 10 -47.05 -39.26 18.10
CA ILE A 10 -45.67 -38.90 17.74
C ILE A 10 -45.66 -38.02 16.49
N LEU A 11 -46.44 -38.36 15.45
CA LEU A 11 -46.58 -37.55 14.24
C LEU A 11 -47.12 -36.15 14.55
N GLY A 12 -48.13 -36.04 15.41
CA GLY A 12 -48.68 -34.76 15.86
C GLY A 12 -47.64 -33.92 16.60
N LEU A 13 -46.86 -34.52 17.50
CA LEU A 13 -45.78 -33.83 18.21
C LEU A 13 -44.66 -33.34 17.27
N VAL A 14 -44.26 -34.14 16.28
CA VAL A 14 -43.25 -33.76 15.29
C VAL A 14 -43.76 -32.62 14.39
N LEU A 15 -45.03 -32.67 13.97
CA LEU A 15 -45.67 -31.62 13.17
C LEU A 15 -45.84 -30.32 13.94
N LEU A 16 -46.03 -30.37 15.26
CA LEU A 16 -46.11 -29.19 16.13
C LEU A 16 -44.73 -28.61 16.47
N ALA A 17 -43.70 -29.45 16.63
CA ALA A 17 -42.36 -29.00 16.99
C ALA A 17 -41.58 -28.41 15.80
N SER A 18 -41.78 -28.94 14.59
CA SER A 18 -41.00 -28.53 13.40
C SER A 18 -41.17 -27.05 13.01
N PRO A 19 -42.38 -26.46 13.00
CA PRO A 19 -42.56 -25.04 12.69
C PRO A 19 -41.93 -24.12 13.73
N VAL A 20 -41.98 -24.50 15.01
CA VAL A 20 -41.39 -23.72 16.10
C VAL A 20 -39.87 -23.68 15.99
N LEU A 21 -39.25 -24.83 15.68
CA LEU A 21 -37.82 -24.91 15.44
C LEU A 21 -37.41 -24.10 14.20
N TYR A 22 -38.18 -24.20 13.12
CA TYR A 22 -37.94 -23.44 11.90
C TYR A 22 -38.00 -21.92 12.13
N ILE A 23 -39.01 -21.42 12.85
CA ILE A 23 -39.15 -19.99 13.18
C ILE A 23 -37.98 -19.49 14.04
N ARG A 24 -37.52 -20.28 15.01
CA ARG A 24 -36.36 -19.90 15.84
C ARG A 24 -35.08 -19.83 14.99
N MET A 25 -34.92 -20.79 14.09
CA MET A 25 -33.75 -20.86 13.22
C MET A 25 -33.72 -19.70 12.21
N THR A 26 -34.86 -19.37 11.59
CA THR A 26 -34.95 -18.23 10.66
C THR A 26 -34.72 -16.89 11.34
N LYS A 27 -35.18 -16.71 12.59
CA LYS A 27 -34.85 -15.52 13.40
C LYS A 27 -33.35 -15.41 13.67
N ALA A 28 -32.71 -16.50 14.11
CA ALA A 28 -31.27 -16.50 14.36
C ALA A 28 -30.46 -16.16 13.09
N TYR A 29 -30.85 -16.71 11.93
CA TYR A 29 -30.22 -16.34 10.66
C TYR A 29 -30.49 -14.88 10.26
N GLY A 30 -31.69 -14.36 10.53
CA GLY A 30 -32.02 -12.96 10.29
C GLY A 30 -31.17 -11.99 11.12
N ASP A 31 -30.99 -12.31 12.41
CA ASP A 31 -30.17 -11.51 13.32
C ASP A 31 -28.69 -11.54 12.92
N GLU A 32 -28.18 -12.72 12.53
CA GLU A 32 -26.79 -12.86 12.06
C GLU A 32 -26.57 -12.13 10.73
N ALA A 33 -27.53 -12.20 9.80
CA ALA A 33 -27.47 -11.45 8.54
C ALA A 33 -27.49 -9.93 8.78
N LEU A 34 -28.27 -9.46 9.75
CA LEU A 34 -28.28 -8.04 10.13
C LEU A 34 -26.93 -7.61 10.74
N ARG A 35 -26.36 -8.45 11.61
CA ARG A 35 -25.04 -8.21 12.21
C ARG A 35 -23.95 -8.11 11.15
N LEU A 36 -23.91 -9.08 10.23
CA LEU A 36 -22.97 -9.08 9.09
C LEU A 36 -23.13 -7.84 8.20
N ARG A 37 -24.37 -7.40 7.93
CA ARG A 37 -24.60 -6.16 7.17
C ARG A 37 -24.07 -4.93 7.88
N GLN A 38 -24.24 -4.83 9.20
CA GLN A 38 -23.70 -3.72 9.98
C GLN A 38 -22.17 -3.74 10.01
N GLU A 39 -21.56 -4.92 10.10
CA GLU A 39 -20.11 -5.08 10.06
C GLU A 39 -19.54 -4.67 8.69
N ILE A 40 -20.16 -5.12 7.60
CA ILE A 40 -19.79 -4.69 6.24
C ILE A 40 -19.89 -3.17 6.12
N ALA A 41 -20.97 -2.55 6.61
CA ALA A 41 -21.12 -1.10 6.56
C ALA A 41 -20.01 -0.37 7.32
N ARG A 42 -19.60 -0.87 8.50
CA ARG A 42 -18.46 -0.30 9.25
C ARG A 42 -17.15 -0.45 8.48
N ILE A 43 -16.91 -1.61 7.87
CA ILE A 43 -15.71 -1.87 7.08
C ILE A 43 -15.64 -0.92 5.89
N VAL A 44 -16.76 -0.69 5.19
CA VAL A 44 -16.82 0.26 4.06
C VAL A 44 -16.42 1.67 4.52
N VAL A 45 -16.99 2.15 5.63
CA VAL A 45 -16.62 3.47 6.18
C VAL A 45 -15.13 3.53 6.55
N MET A 46 -14.59 2.50 7.18
CA MET A 46 -13.15 2.44 7.49
C MET A 46 -12.27 2.45 6.23
N ILE A 47 -12.70 1.81 5.14
CA ILE A 47 -11.98 1.82 3.87
C ILE A 47 -12.00 3.22 3.26
N GLU A 48 -13.15 3.90 3.28
CA GLU A 48 -13.28 5.28 2.80
C GLU A 48 -12.36 6.23 3.60
N ASP A 49 -12.37 6.14 4.94
CA ASP A 49 -11.51 6.93 5.82
C ASP A 49 -10.02 6.67 5.54
N LYS A 50 -9.62 5.40 5.39
CA LYS A 50 -8.23 5.03 5.10
C LYS A 50 -7.79 5.45 3.70
N THR A 51 -8.70 5.45 2.74
CA THR A 51 -8.42 5.94 1.39
C THR A 51 -8.20 7.44 1.40
N ALA A 52 -9.03 8.19 2.13
CA ALA A 52 -8.86 9.63 2.29
C ALA A 52 -7.57 9.98 3.04
N GLU A 53 -7.20 9.21 4.08
CA GLU A 53 -5.93 9.37 4.80
C GLU A 53 -4.73 9.12 3.88
N ARG A 54 -4.77 8.05 3.08
CA ARG A 54 -3.74 7.77 2.07
C ARG A 54 -3.58 8.92 1.08
N ASP A 55 -4.68 9.44 0.55
CA ASP A 55 -4.64 10.50 -0.46
C ASP A 55 -4.07 11.80 0.12
N ARG A 56 -4.38 12.13 1.38
CA ARG A 56 -3.76 13.27 2.09
C ARG A 56 -2.27 13.08 2.30
N LEU A 57 -1.84 11.91 2.76
CA LEU A 57 -0.42 11.62 2.98
C LEU A 57 0.37 11.68 1.67
N LYS A 58 -0.23 11.22 0.57
CA LYS A 58 0.37 11.32 -0.76
C LYS A 58 0.52 12.77 -1.21
N GLU A 59 -0.47 13.62 -0.95
CA GLU A 59 -0.39 15.05 -1.26
C GLU A 59 0.70 15.75 -0.43
N GLU A 60 0.83 15.40 0.85
CA GLU A 60 1.89 15.89 1.73
C GLU A 60 3.28 15.42 1.27
N GLU A 61 3.42 14.16 0.85
CA GLU A 61 4.65 13.65 0.26
C GLU A 61 5.02 14.42 -1.02
N ASP A 62 4.08 14.62 -1.94
CA ASP A 62 4.29 15.38 -3.18
C ASP A 62 4.67 16.84 -2.91
N GLU A 63 4.18 17.44 -1.81
CA GLU A 63 4.56 18.78 -1.36
C GLU A 63 5.98 18.79 -0.80
N LEU A 64 6.33 17.85 0.09
CA LEU A 64 7.67 17.71 0.66
C LEU A 64 8.72 17.43 -0.42
N VAL A 65 8.40 16.59 -1.40
CA VAL A 65 9.27 16.32 -2.56
C VAL A 65 9.50 17.60 -3.37
N ARG A 66 8.44 18.38 -3.63
CA ARG A 66 8.56 19.68 -4.31
C ARG A 66 9.40 20.68 -3.52
N GLU A 67 9.21 20.76 -2.21
CA GLU A 67 10.02 21.61 -1.33
C GLU A 67 11.49 21.17 -1.35
N ARG A 68 11.75 19.86 -1.25
CA ARG A 68 13.11 19.30 -1.32
C ARG A 68 13.79 19.67 -2.64
N VAL A 69 13.11 19.47 -3.78
CA VAL A 69 13.65 19.84 -5.10
C VAL A 69 13.88 21.35 -5.20
N SER A 70 12.98 22.18 -4.66
CA SER A 70 13.13 23.63 -4.63
C SER A 70 14.37 24.06 -3.81
N VAL A 71 14.52 23.54 -2.60
CA VAL A 71 15.69 23.78 -1.73
C VAL A 71 16.98 23.32 -2.41
N MET A 72 16.96 22.18 -3.11
CA MET A 72 18.10 21.71 -3.89
C MET A 72 18.45 22.64 -5.05
N SER A 73 17.47 23.11 -5.81
CA SER A 73 17.70 24.06 -6.90
C SER A 73 18.31 25.37 -6.38
N ALA A 74 17.82 25.89 -5.26
CA ALA A 74 18.36 27.07 -4.59
C ALA A 74 19.79 26.85 -4.07
N ARG A 75 20.08 25.68 -3.51
CA ARG A 75 21.44 25.31 -3.05
C ARG A 75 22.43 25.12 -4.20
N SER A 76 21.96 24.65 -5.37
CA SER A 76 22.76 24.56 -6.59
C SER A 76 22.99 25.91 -7.30
N GLY A 77 22.32 26.98 -6.86
CA GLY A 77 22.60 28.37 -7.25
C GLY A 77 23.67 29.06 -6.39
N ALA A 78 24.16 28.41 -5.33
CA ALA A 78 25.37 28.85 -4.63
C ALA A 78 26.58 28.63 -5.55
N PRO A 79 27.57 29.55 -5.56
CA PRO A 79 28.71 29.46 -6.46
C PRO A 79 29.39 28.10 -6.28
N SER A 80 29.50 27.37 -7.39
CA SER A 80 30.23 26.11 -7.53
C SER A 80 31.53 26.18 -6.73
N LEU A 81 31.57 25.44 -5.62
CA LEU A 81 32.82 25.02 -5.02
C LEU A 81 33.26 23.78 -5.79
N GLY A 82 33.99 24.01 -6.89
CA GLY A 82 34.65 22.96 -7.67
C GLY A 82 33.85 22.53 -8.88
N GLY A 83 34.45 22.68 -10.07
CA GLY A 83 34.07 21.90 -11.24
C GLY A 83 34.63 20.51 -11.08
N ASP A 84 33.94 19.65 -10.33
CA ASP A 84 34.10 18.22 -10.46
C ASP A 84 33.12 17.78 -11.55
N ASP A 85 33.66 17.39 -12.70
CA ASP A 85 32.94 16.61 -13.69
C ASP A 85 32.51 15.32 -12.98
N PHE A 86 31.22 15.20 -12.67
CA PHE A 86 30.69 13.97 -12.09
C PHE A 86 30.76 12.88 -13.17
N GLU A 87 31.49 11.79 -12.93
CA GLU A 87 31.62 10.70 -13.90
C GLU A 87 30.29 9.95 -14.09
N THR A 88 29.50 9.83 -13.02
CA THR A 88 28.21 9.13 -13.04
C THR A 88 27.09 9.90 -12.33
N PRO A 89 25.82 9.68 -12.71
CA PRO A 89 24.67 10.27 -12.01
C PRO A 89 24.65 9.92 -10.52
N GLU A 90 25.09 8.73 -10.17
CA GLU A 90 25.20 8.21 -8.81
C GLU A 90 26.18 9.02 -7.96
N ASP A 91 27.32 9.44 -8.52
CA ASP A 91 28.32 10.28 -7.82
C ASP A 91 27.77 11.65 -7.45
N PHE A 92 26.96 12.24 -8.34
CA PHE A 92 26.25 13.48 -8.04
C PHE A 92 25.25 13.27 -6.90
N LEU A 93 24.47 12.17 -6.94
CA LEU A 93 23.48 11.85 -5.90
C LEU A 93 24.13 11.58 -4.53
N LEU A 94 25.31 10.94 -4.50
CA LEU A 94 26.12 10.74 -3.29
C LEU A 94 26.65 12.06 -2.74
N THR A 95 27.27 12.88 -3.60
CA THR A 95 27.90 14.15 -3.19
C THR A 95 26.86 15.14 -2.68
N SER A 96 25.68 15.14 -3.28
CA SER A 96 24.52 15.93 -2.84
C SER A 96 23.80 15.34 -1.61
N LYS A 97 24.25 14.20 -1.09
CA LYS A 97 23.68 13.45 0.05
C LYS A 97 22.21 13.05 -0.17
N ILE A 98 21.81 12.85 -1.42
CA ILE A 98 20.47 12.38 -1.77
C ILE A 98 20.34 10.90 -1.45
N ILE A 99 21.39 10.14 -1.78
CA ILE A 99 21.52 8.72 -1.47
C ILE A 99 22.71 8.51 -0.53
N SER A 100 22.67 7.42 0.23
CA SER A 100 23.82 6.96 1.01
C SER A 100 24.57 5.85 0.26
N GLN A 101 25.82 5.59 0.66
CA GLN A 101 26.57 4.45 0.13
C GLN A 101 25.82 3.13 0.37
N ALA A 102 25.14 3.00 1.51
CA ALA A 102 24.35 1.81 1.82
C ALA A 102 23.16 1.61 0.87
N ASP A 103 22.65 2.66 0.23
CA ASP A 103 21.56 2.54 -0.75
C ASP A 103 22.07 2.14 -2.12
N LEU A 104 23.30 2.56 -2.49
CA LEU A 104 23.99 2.03 -3.67
C LEU A 104 24.31 0.54 -3.51
N ASP A 105 24.85 0.15 -2.36
CA ASP A 105 25.18 -1.26 -2.09
C ASP A 105 23.92 -2.15 -2.16
N LYS A 106 22.76 -1.62 -1.72
CA LYS A 106 21.47 -2.31 -1.86
C LYS A 106 21.00 -2.40 -3.31
N ALA A 107 21.14 -1.32 -4.09
CA ALA A 107 20.76 -1.31 -5.50
C ALA A 107 21.65 -2.24 -6.34
N GLU A 108 22.94 -2.29 -6.04
CA GLU A 108 23.89 -3.23 -6.66
C GLU A 108 23.54 -4.67 -6.30
N LYS A 109 23.29 -4.96 -5.03
CA LYS A 109 22.81 -6.28 -4.60
C LYS A 109 21.50 -6.68 -5.29
N PHE A 110 20.55 -5.76 -5.40
CA PHE A 110 19.29 -6.01 -6.11
C PHE A 110 19.54 -6.34 -7.59
N LYS A 111 20.44 -5.60 -8.25
CA LYS A 111 20.83 -5.84 -9.64
C LYS A 111 21.40 -7.24 -9.82
N ASP A 112 22.28 -7.67 -8.92
CA ASP A 112 22.92 -8.98 -8.96
C ASP A 112 21.93 -10.11 -8.68
N ASP A 113 21.11 -9.97 -7.64
CA ASP A 113 20.12 -10.97 -7.22
C ASP A 113 19.02 -11.14 -8.29
N SER A 114 18.58 -10.05 -8.92
CA SER A 114 17.47 -10.05 -9.89
C SER A 114 17.92 -10.13 -11.35
N GLN A 115 19.23 -10.12 -11.62
CA GLN A 115 19.81 -9.97 -12.96
C GLN A 115 19.16 -8.83 -13.76
N SER A 116 18.95 -7.69 -13.10
CA SER A 116 18.26 -6.55 -13.69
C SER A 116 19.08 -5.94 -14.85
N PRO A 117 18.49 -5.71 -16.04
CA PRO A 117 19.16 -5.05 -17.15
C PRO A 117 19.26 -3.52 -16.97
N TYR A 118 18.65 -2.97 -15.92
CA TYR A 118 18.59 -1.54 -15.68
C TYR A 118 19.89 -0.99 -15.06
N ASP A 119 20.15 0.29 -15.29
CA ASP A 119 21.28 1.00 -14.68
C ASP A 119 21.02 1.27 -13.18
N LEU A 120 22.07 1.48 -12.39
CA LEU A 120 21.96 1.62 -10.93
C LEU A 120 21.01 2.77 -10.54
N GLY A 121 21.10 3.93 -11.19
CA GLY A 121 20.17 5.03 -10.98
C GLY A 121 18.70 4.68 -11.25
N GLU A 122 18.41 3.81 -12.21
CA GLU A 122 17.05 3.36 -12.51
C GLU A 122 16.55 2.36 -11.47
N ILE A 123 17.44 1.50 -10.97
CA ILE A 123 17.15 0.60 -9.87
C ILE A 123 16.86 1.39 -8.58
N LEU A 124 17.59 2.46 -8.31
CA LEU A 124 17.32 3.35 -7.17
C LEU A 124 15.93 3.99 -7.26
N VAL A 125 15.44 4.31 -8.48
CA VAL A 125 14.06 4.77 -8.69
C VAL A 125 13.07 3.63 -8.46
N MET A 126 13.34 2.43 -8.97
CA MET A 126 12.47 1.26 -8.78
C MET A 126 12.36 0.82 -7.32
N MET A 127 13.40 1.08 -6.52
CA MET A 127 13.42 0.81 -5.09
C MET A 127 12.84 1.95 -4.24
N ASP A 128 12.25 2.97 -4.88
CA ASP A 128 11.71 4.18 -4.23
C ASP A 128 12.74 4.92 -3.34
N VAL A 129 14.04 4.77 -3.62
CA VAL A 129 15.11 5.48 -2.90
C VAL A 129 15.26 6.91 -3.40
N ILE A 130 15.08 7.11 -4.71
CA ILE A 130 15.11 8.41 -5.36
C ILE A 130 13.93 8.55 -6.31
N THR A 131 13.52 9.78 -6.58
CA THR A 131 12.47 10.05 -7.57
C THR A 131 13.04 10.08 -9.00
N SER A 132 12.19 9.85 -10.01
CA SER A 132 12.61 10.00 -11.41
C SER A 132 13.08 11.42 -11.75
N ALA A 133 12.58 12.43 -11.03
CA ALA A 133 13.01 13.82 -11.18
C ALA A 133 14.45 14.03 -10.70
N GLU A 134 14.83 13.43 -9.58
CA GLU A 134 16.18 13.48 -9.03
C GLU A 134 17.18 12.75 -9.93
N LEU A 135 16.79 11.59 -10.48
CA LEU A 135 17.61 10.89 -11.46
C LEU A 135 17.81 11.71 -12.74
N SER A 136 16.76 12.38 -13.23
CA SER A 136 16.84 13.26 -14.40
C SER A 136 17.76 14.46 -14.15
N LEU A 137 17.67 15.07 -12.96
CA LEU A 137 18.57 16.14 -12.54
C LEU A 137 20.02 15.67 -12.49
N ALA A 138 20.28 14.50 -11.89
CA ALA A 138 21.62 13.92 -11.82
C ALA A 138 22.20 13.63 -13.22
N LYS A 139 21.40 13.01 -14.10
CA LYS A 139 21.78 12.76 -15.50
C LYS A 139 22.09 14.07 -16.27
N SER A 140 21.41 15.17 -15.95
CA SER A 140 21.68 16.48 -16.57
C SER A 140 23.00 17.12 -16.12
N LYS A 141 23.46 16.82 -14.90
CA LYS A 141 24.69 17.37 -14.31
C LYS A 141 25.95 16.65 -14.76
N VAL A 142 25.83 15.40 -15.17
CA VAL A 142 26.93 14.57 -15.72
C VAL A 142 27.17 14.84 -17.21
N ARG A 143 26.16 15.32 -17.94
CA ARG A 143 26.26 15.62 -19.38
C ARG A 143 26.74 17.03 -19.71
N SER A 144 26.86 17.91 -18.70
CA SER A 144 27.29 19.30 -18.86
C SER A 144 28.80 19.42 -18.72
#